data_AF-A0A2M8N957-F1
#
_entry.id   AF-A0A2M8N957-F1
#
_cell.length_a   1.000
_cell.length_b   1.000
_cell.length_c   1.000
_cell.angle_alpha   90.00
_cell.angle_beta   90.00
_cell.angle_gamma   90.00
#
_symmetry.space_group_name_H-M   'P 1'
#
loop_
_entity.id
_entity.type
_entity.pdbx_description
1 polymer ?
#
loop_
_entity_poly.entity_id
_entity_poly.type
_entity_poly.pdbx_seq_one_letter_code
_entity_poly.pdbx_strand_id
1 'polypeptide(L)'
;MEQINIWRFNQQLTSRLLNINILNIELGRRLSRSESSFWRGIGTQAVGWGIINIAIALFGHIKTRRRLDKLDDPFDEAIMQKETHALQRILAINAPLNLVYIFGGWLLTKRGQSEAMRGNGWGIMLQGLILLFFDSFHLKQVSKLDKTS
;
A
#
# COMPACT_ATOMS: atom_id res chain seq x y z
N MET A 1 10.39 -25.38 -9.17
CA MET A 1 9.98 -24.03 -8.74
C MET A 1 8.86 -24.22 -7.74
N GLU A 2 9.04 -23.81 -6.49
CA GLU A 2 8.00 -23.94 -5.47
C GLU A 2 6.79 -23.08 -5.87
N GLN A 3 5.60 -23.67 -6.02
CA GLN A 3 4.39 -22.94 -6.41
C GLN A 3 4.04 -21.96 -5.29
N ILE A 4 3.98 -20.67 -5.61
CA ILE A 4 3.64 -19.63 -4.62
C ILE A 4 2.15 -19.78 -4.28
N ASN A 5 1.83 -20.18 -3.05
CA ASN A 5 0.45 -20.17 -2.54
C ASN A 5 0.04 -18.78 -2.01
N ILE A 6 -1.25 -18.60 -1.76
CA ILE A 6 -1.83 -17.32 -1.32
C ILE A 6 -1.22 -16.79 -0.02
N TRP A 7 -0.87 -17.68 0.91
CA TRP A 7 -0.28 -17.30 2.20
C TRP A 7 1.12 -16.71 2.03
N ARG A 8 1.97 -17.35 1.22
CA ARG A 8 3.29 -16.80 0.86
C ARG A 8 3.17 -15.52 0.06
N PHE A 9 2.20 -15.44 -0.86
CA PHE A 9 1.94 -14.21 -1.61
C PHE A 9 1.58 -13.05 -0.68
N ASN A 10 0.68 -13.26 0.28
CA ASN A 10 0.29 -12.26 1.27
C ASN A 10 1.48 -11.81 2.14
N GLN A 11 2.33 -12.74 2.59
CA GLN A 11 3.55 -12.41 3.33
C GLN A 11 4.53 -11.57 2.51
N GLN A 12 4.73 -11.90 1.22
CA GLN A 12 5.57 -11.11 0.32
C GLN A 12 4.99 -9.72 0.07
N LEU A 13 3.68 -9.63 -0.16
CA LEU A 13 2.98 -8.36 -0.35
C LEU A 13 3.15 -7.46 0.88
N THR A 14 2.93 -8.01 2.07
CA THR A 14 3.12 -7.30 3.35
C THR A 14 4.56 -6.82 3.49
N SER A 15 5.55 -7.69 3.26
CA SER A 15 6.97 -7.36 3.41
C SER A 15 7.41 -6.27 2.43
N ARG A 16 6.95 -6.33 1.18
CA ARG A 16 7.20 -5.29 0.17
C ARG A 16 6.59 -3.95 0.59
N LEU A 17 5.36 -3.96 1.08
CA LEU A 17 4.69 -2.75 1.56
C LEU A 17 5.44 -2.14 2.75
N LEU A 18 5.88 -2.95 3.71
CA LEU A 18 6.71 -2.48 4.83
C LEU A 18 8.02 -1.85 4.35
N ASN A 19 8.77 -2.53 3.48
CA ASN A 19 10.04 -2.04 2.98
C ASN A 19 9.90 -0.71 2.22
N ILE A 20 8.89 -0.58 1.36
CA ILE A 20 8.58 0.67 0.65
C ILE A 20 8.31 1.79 1.65
N ASN A 21 7.54 1.53 2.71
CA ASN A 21 7.17 2.57 3.67
C ASN A 21 8.29 2.92 4.65
N ILE A 22 9.19 1.99 4.98
CA ILE A 22 10.42 2.32 5.72
C ILE A 22 11.28 3.29 4.91
N LEU A 23 11.49 3.00 3.62
CA LEU A 23 12.20 3.91 2.72
C LEU A 23 11.48 5.25 2.58
N ASN A 24 10.15 5.23 2.45
CA ASN A 24 9.34 6.45 2.34
C ASN A 24 9.46 7.34 3.59
N ILE A 25 9.44 6.75 4.79
CA ILE A 25 9.64 7.48 6.06
C ILE A 25 11.04 8.05 6.15
N GLU A 26 12.09 7.29 5.80
CA GLU A 26 13.46 7.78 5.91
C GLU A 26 13.73 8.93 4.93
N LEU A 27 13.24 8.81 3.69
CA LEU A 27 13.30 9.91 2.72
C LEU A 27 12.46 11.11 3.18
N GLY A 28 11.24 10.85 3.65
CA GLY A 28 10.33 11.87 4.16
C GLY A 28 10.94 12.66 5.33
N ARG A 29 11.55 11.97 6.29
CA ARG A 29 12.24 12.56 7.45
C ARG A 29 13.37 13.51 7.03
N ARG A 30 14.11 13.17 5.97
CA ARG A 30 15.16 14.05 5.41
C ARG A 30 14.53 15.28 4.75
N LEU A 31 13.49 15.10 3.94
CA LEU A 31 12.78 16.20 3.27
C LEU A 31 12.06 17.13 4.26
N SER A 32 11.50 16.61 5.35
CA SER A 32 10.85 17.39 6.41
C SER A 32 11.79 18.39 7.11
N ARG A 33 13.11 18.17 7.03
CA ARG A 33 14.13 19.07 7.58
C ARG A 33 14.59 20.15 6.60
N SER A 34 14.01 20.19 5.39
CA SER A 34 14.33 21.23 4.41
C SER A 34 13.86 22.60 4.91
N GLU A 35 14.68 23.63 4.66
CA GLU A 35 14.30 25.03 4.84
C GLU A 35 13.13 25.44 3.95
N SER A 36 13.02 24.79 2.78
CA SER A 36 11.90 25.00 1.87
C SER A 36 10.62 24.40 2.43
N SER A 37 9.63 25.27 2.68
CA SER A 37 8.27 24.87 3.08
C SER A 37 7.65 23.84 2.14
N PHE A 38 7.94 23.91 0.84
CA PHE A 38 7.47 22.96 -0.16
C PHE A 38 8.00 21.55 0.08
N TRP A 39 9.33 21.38 0.15
CA TRP A 39 9.96 20.08 0.41
C TRP A 39 9.60 19.52 1.78
N ARG A 40 9.46 20.41 2.78
CA ARG A 40 8.99 20.03 4.11
C ARG A 40 7.56 19.47 4.08
N GLY A 41 6.68 20.04 3.25
CA GLY A 41 5.33 19.51 3.00
C GLY A 41 5.36 18.09 2.42
N ILE A 42 6.16 17.88 1.36
CA ILE A 42 6.33 16.54 0.76
C ILE A 42 6.84 15.54 1.81
N GLY A 43 7.87 15.92 2.57
CA GLY A 43 8.45 15.06 3.60
C GLY A 43 7.45 14.68 4.69
N THR A 44 6.64 15.64 5.12
CA THR A 44 5.61 15.42 6.15
C THR A 44 4.57 14.41 5.70
N GLN A 45 4.13 14.49 4.43
CA GLN A 45 3.21 13.49 3.86
C GLN A 45 3.87 12.11 3.82
N ALA A 46 5.11 12.01 3.33
CA ALA A 46 5.82 10.74 3.22
C ALA A 46 5.99 10.04 4.58
N VAL A 47 6.31 10.79 5.63
CA VAL A 47 6.39 10.25 7.00
C VAL A 47 5.00 9.82 7.50
N GLY A 48 4.02 10.72 7.46
CA GLY A 48 2.70 10.48 8.04
C GLY A 48 2.03 9.26 7.42
N TRP A 49 2.01 9.18 6.10
CA TRP A 49 1.45 8.03 5.41
C TRP A 49 2.30 6.77 5.51
N GLY A 50 3.62 6.89 5.55
CA GLY A 50 4.49 5.75 5.77
C GLY A 50 4.16 5.03 7.08
N ILE A 51 3.90 5.80 8.15
CA ILE A 51 3.44 5.25 9.43
C ILE A 51 2.07 4.58 9.29
N ILE A 52 1.10 5.23 8.63
CA ILE A 52 -0.25 4.67 8.43
C ILE A 52 -0.19 3.35 7.65
N ASN A 53 0.58 3.30 6.56
CA ASN A 53 0.71 2.10 5.75
C ASN A 53 1.40 0.96 6.50
N ILE A 54 2.41 1.25 7.32
CA ILE A 54 3.02 0.24 8.20
C ILE A 54 1.98 -0.31 9.18
N ALA A 55 1.18 0.56 9.80
CA ALA A 55 0.12 0.13 10.72
C ALA A 55 -0.91 -0.78 10.03
N ILE A 56 -1.35 -0.41 8.81
CA ILE A 56 -2.26 -1.23 7.99
C ILE A 56 -1.61 -2.58 7.64
N ALA A 57 -0.34 -2.58 7.22
CA ALA A 57 0.38 -3.80 6.85
C ALA A 57 0.52 -4.76 8.04
N LEU A 58 0.89 -4.24 9.22
CA LEU A 58 1.01 -5.03 10.44
C LEU A 58 -0.34 -5.58 10.89
N PHE A 59 -1.39 -4.77 10.85
CA PHE A 59 -2.74 -5.22 11.18
C PHE A 59 -3.22 -6.33 10.23
N GLY A 60 -3.00 -6.15 8.93
CA GLY A 60 -3.28 -7.17 7.91
C GLY A 60 -2.51 -8.47 8.18
N HIS A 61 -1.22 -8.37 8.49
CA HIS A 61 -0.37 -9.51 8.81
C HIS A 61 -0.86 -10.29 10.05
N ILE A 62 -1.18 -9.57 11.13
CA ILE A 62 -1.71 -10.16 12.37
C ILE A 62 -3.05 -10.86 12.09
N LYS A 63 -3.93 -10.23 11.32
CA LYS A 63 -5.22 -10.81 10.93
C LYS A 63 -5.03 -12.09 10.13
N THR A 64 -4.13 -12.09 9.14
CA THR A 64 -3.81 -13.27 8.33
C THR A 64 -3.21 -14.40 9.17
N ARG A 65 -2.28 -14.11 10.08
CA ARG A 65 -1.73 -15.13 11.00
C ARG A 65 -2.79 -15.72 11.91
N ARG A 66 -3.60 -14.88 12.57
CA ARG A 66 -4.71 -15.35 13.42
C ARG A 66 -5.74 -16.18 12.65
N ARG A 67 -5.89 -15.93 11.35
CA ARG A 67 -6.76 -16.71 10.47
C ARG A 67 -6.15 -18.09 10.20
N LEU A 68 -4.86 -18.13 9.84
CA LEU A 68 -4.09 -19.36 9.66
C LEU A 68 -4.15 -20.27 10.89
N ASP A 69 -3.90 -19.72 12.07
CA ASP A 69 -3.87 -20.49 13.33
C ASP A 69 -5.23 -21.09 13.73
N LYS A 70 -6.33 -20.62 13.12
CA LYS A 70 -7.71 -21.05 13.42
C LYS A 70 -8.28 -22.02 12.39
N LEU A 71 -7.57 -22.28 11.29
CA LEU A 71 -8.03 -23.16 10.23
C LEU A 71 -7.45 -24.56 10.46
N ASP A 72 -8.30 -25.59 10.41
CA ASP A 72 -7.88 -26.98 10.57
C ASP A 72 -7.01 -27.43 9.38
N ASP A 73 -7.41 -27.04 8.16
CA ASP A 73 -6.62 -27.19 6.94
C ASP A 73 -6.54 -25.85 6.16
N PRO A 74 -5.50 -25.04 6.38
CA PRO A 74 -5.33 -23.77 5.67
C PRO A 74 -4.92 -23.95 4.19
N PHE A 75 -4.58 -25.17 3.76
CA PHE A 75 -4.19 -25.46 2.38
C PHE A 75 -5.30 -26.16 1.59
N ASP A 76 -6.48 -26.31 2.18
CA ASP A 76 -7.70 -26.67 1.46
C ASP A 76 -7.95 -25.70 0.29
N GLU A 77 -8.30 -26.26 -0.86
CA GLU A 77 -8.43 -25.51 -2.11
C GLU A 77 -9.53 -24.44 -2.02
N ALA A 78 -10.67 -24.76 -1.41
CA ALA A 78 -11.77 -23.82 -1.28
C ALA A 78 -11.42 -22.65 -0.32
N ILE A 79 -10.65 -22.93 0.74
CA ILE A 79 -10.09 -21.89 1.61
C ILE A 79 -9.10 -21.01 0.85
N MET A 80 -8.15 -21.60 0.10
CA MET A 80 -7.16 -20.83 -0.65
C MET A 80 -7.80 -19.96 -1.74
N GLN A 81 -8.80 -20.47 -2.46
CA GLN A 81 -9.62 -19.72 -3.43
C GLN A 81 -10.32 -18.53 -2.76
N LYS A 82 -10.98 -18.77 -1.62
CA LYS A 82 -11.69 -17.72 -0.88
C LYS A 82 -10.76 -16.60 -0.41
N GLU A 83 -9.59 -16.94 0.13
CA GLU A 83 -8.59 -15.96 0.59
C GLU A 83 -7.97 -15.21 -0.60
N THR A 84 -7.80 -15.89 -1.74
CA THR A 84 -7.36 -15.28 -3.00
C THR A 84 -8.36 -14.22 -3.48
N HIS A 85 -9.65 -14.54 -3.53
CA HIS A 85 -10.70 -13.61 -3.95
C HIS A 85 -10.86 -12.45 -2.97
N ALA A 86 -10.69 -12.70 -1.66
CA ALA A 86 -10.70 -11.65 -0.65
C ALA A 86 -9.55 -10.65 -0.88
N LEU A 87 -8.33 -11.13 -1.14
CA LEU A 87 -7.19 -10.28 -1.44
C LEU A 87 -7.37 -9.52 -2.76
N GLN A 88 -7.88 -10.18 -3.81
CA GLN A 88 -8.22 -9.55 -5.08
C GLN A 88 -9.19 -8.38 -4.88
N ARG A 89 -10.26 -8.57 -4.09
CA ARG A 89 -11.24 -7.51 -3.79
C ARG A 89 -10.59 -6.32 -3.10
N ILE A 90 -9.73 -6.55 -2.11
CA ILE A 90 -9.02 -5.47 -1.41
C ILE A 90 -8.16 -4.65 -2.40
N LEU A 91 -7.35 -5.33 -3.22
CA LEU A 91 -6.49 -4.64 -4.19
C LEU A 91 -7.29 -3.92 -5.28
N ALA A 92 -8.39 -4.52 -5.74
CA ALA A 92 -9.29 -3.93 -6.73
C ALA A 92 -10.06 -2.72 -6.20
N ILE A 93 -10.34 -2.64 -4.89
CA ILE A 93 -10.94 -1.46 -4.26
C ILE A 93 -9.89 -0.37 -4.00
N ASN A 94 -8.68 -0.74 -3.58
CA ASN A 94 -7.63 0.23 -3.28
C ASN A 94 -7.10 0.94 -4.53
N ALA A 95 -6.97 0.22 -5.66
CA ALA A 95 -6.49 0.81 -6.91
C ALA A 95 -7.28 2.08 -7.33
N PRO A 96 -8.63 2.07 -7.48
CA PRO A 96 -9.38 3.28 -7.80
C PRO A 96 -9.37 4.30 -6.65
N LEU A 97 -9.30 3.87 -5.39
CA LEU A 97 -9.18 4.79 -4.26
C LEU A 97 -7.90 5.64 -4.36
N ASN A 98 -6.78 5.06 -4.83
CA ASN A 98 -5.56 5.81 -5.08
C ASN A 98 -5.73 6.91 -6.14
N LEU A 99 -6.60 6.73 -7.14
CA LEU A 99 -6.94 7.79 -8.10
C LEU A 99 -7.65 8.96 -7.42
N VAL A 100 -8.54 8.68 -6.47
CA VAL A 100 -9.20 9.71 -5.65
C VAL A 100 -8.17 10.48 -4.82
N TYR A 101 -7.20 9.78 -4.21
CA TYR A 101 -6.09 10.43 -3.50
C TYR A 101 -5.25 11.33 -4.42
N ILE A 102 -4.86 10.83 -5.59
CA ILE A 102 -4.09 11.61 -6.58
C ILE A 102 -4.88 12.86 -6.98
N PHE A 103 -6.18 12.73 -7.24
CA PHE A 103 -7.03 13.87 -7.56
C PHE A 103 -7.11 14.89 -6.41
N GLY A 104 -7.25 14.41 -5.16
CA GLY A 104 -7.20 15.26 -3.97
C GLY A 104 -5.86 16.00 -3.82
N GLY A 105 -4.74 15.30 -4.04
CA GLY A 105 -3.40 15.89 -4.04
C GLY A 105 -3.21 16.92 -5.16
N TRP A 106 -3.77 16.67 -6.35
CA TRP A 106 -3.77 17.63 -7.46
C TRP A 106 -4.56 18.89 -7.11
N LEU A 107 -5.76 18.74 -6.54
CA LEU A 107 -6.55 19.88 -6.05
C LEU A 107 -5.78 20.68 -5.00
N LEU A 108 -5.13 20.01 -4.06
CA LEU A 108 -4.33 20.66 -3.02
C LEU A 108 -3.10 21.38 -3.59
N THR A 109 -2.49 20.83 -4.64
CA THR A 109 -1.38 21.48 -5.37
C THR A 109 -1.82 22.74 -6.10
N LYS A 110 -3.04 22.75 -6.64
CA LYS A 110 -3.60 23.89 -7.40
C LYS A 110 -4.21 24.97 -6.51
N ARG A 111 -4.85 24.59 -5.40
CA ARG A 111 -5.61 25.49 -4.51
C ARG A 111 -4.89 25.79 -3.20
N GLY A 112 -3.73 25.18 -2.95
CA GLY A 112 -2.94 25.40 -1.75
C GLY A 112 -2.45 26.84 -1.64
N GLN A 113 -2.77 27.49 -0.52
CA GLN A 113 -2.43 28.89 -0.26
C GLN A 113 -0.98 29.10 0.19
N SER A 114 -0.28 28.02 0.57
CA SER A 114 1.12 28.05 0.96
C SER A 114 1.93 27.00 0.22
N GLU A 115 3.23 27.24 0.09
CA GLU A 115 4.16 26.28 -0.51
C GLU A 115 4.16 24.93 0.22
N ALA A 116 3.97 24.92 1.55
CA ALA A 116 3.81 23.69 2.31
C ALA A 116 2.55 22.90 1.93
N MET A 117 1.41 23.58 1.71
CA MET A 117 0.18 22.92 1.22
C MET A 117 0.39 22.32 -0.17
N ARG A 118 1.06 23.06 -1.06
CA ARG A 118 1.35 22.56 -2.42
C ARG A 118 2.30 21.37 -2.37
N GLY A 119 3.31 21.42 -1.50
CA GLY A 119 4.19 20.29 -1.19
C GLY A 119 3.42 19.08 -0.66
N ASN A 120 2.46 19.28 0.25
CA ASN A 120 1.58 18.20 0.69
C ASN A 120 0.79 17.59 -0.48
N GLY A 121 0.26 18.43 -1.38
CA GLY A 121 -0.45 17.98 -2.57
C GLY A 121 0.41 17.07 -3.47
N TRP A 122 1.66 17.50 -3.73
CA TRP A 122 2.63 16.69 -4.46
C TRP A 122 2.99 15.39 -3.74
N GLY A 123 3.18 15.43 -2.42
CA GLY A 123 3.42 14.22 -1.62
C GLY A 123 2.30 13.20 -1.73
N ILE A 124 1.04 13.65 -1.62
CA ILE A 124 -0.16 12.81 -1.79
C ILE A 124 -0.20 12.21 -3.20
N MET A 125 0.04 13.02 -4.24
CA MET A 125 0.05 12.54 -5.63
C MET A 125 1.12 11.48 -5.87
N LEU A 126 2.36 11.75 -5.47
CA LEU A 126 3.49 10.84 -5.67
C LEU A 126 3.23 9.50 -4.98
N GLN A 127 2.78 9.56 -3.73
CA GLN A 127 2.48 8.35 -2.98
C GLN A 127 1.28 7.59 -3.54
N GLY A 128 0.21 8.30 -3.91
CA GLY A 128 -0.94 7.69 -4.57
C GLY A 128 -0.57 6.98 -5.86
N LEU A 129 0.36 7.53 -6.65
CA LEU A 129 0.87 6.87 -7.87
C LEU A 129 1.65 5.59 -7.55
N ILE A 130 2.52 5.62 -6.54
CA ILE A 130 3.27 4.44 -6.09
C ILE A 130 2.31 3.34 -5.61
N LEU A 131 1.33 3.69 -4.79
CA LEU A 131 0.33 2.74 -4.27
C LEU A 131 -0.58 2.21 -5.38
N LEU A 132 -1.00 3.05 -6.32
CA LEU A 132 -1.77 2.63 -7.49
C LEU A 132 -1.02 1.57 -8.31
N PHE A 133 0.27 1.82 -8.58
CA PHE A 133 1.11 0.84 -9.26
C PHE A 133 1.25 -0.44 -8.44
N PHE A 134 1.51 -0.31 -7.14
CA PHE A 134 1.61 -1.43 -6.21
C PHE A 134 0.35 -2.31 -6.24
N ASP A 135 -0.83 -1.73 -6.02
CA ASP A 135 -2.09 -2.46 -5.96
C ASP A 135 -2.43 -3.10 -7.31
N SER A 136 -2.26 -2.36 -8.41
CA SER A 136 -2.54 -2.88 -9.76
C SER A 136 -1.61 -4.02 -10.15
N PHE A 137 -0.32 -3.91 -9.82
CA PHE A 137 0.68 -4.94 -10.10
C PHE A 137 0.43 -6.21 -9.29
N HIS A 138 0.09 -6.08 -8.00
CA HIS A 138 -0.20 -7.23 -7.16
C HIS A 138 -1.55 -7.85 -7.48
N LEU A 139 -2.56 -7.06 -7.87
CA LEU A 139 -3.85 -7.56 -8.34
C LEU A 139 -3.66 -8.48 -9.55
N LYS A 140 -2.88 -8.03 -10.55
CA LYS A 140 -2.56 -8.84 -11.73
C LYS A 140 -1.82 -10.15 -11.38
N GLN A 141 -0.96 -10.14 -10.36
CA GLN A 141 -0.24 -11.34 -9.94
C GLN A 141 -1.15 -12.33 -9.20
N VAL A 142 -1.96 -11.86 -8.25
CA VAL A 142 -2.86 -12.73 -7.50
C VAL A 142 -3.96 -13.31 -8.40
N SER A 143 -4.42 -12.59 -9.42
CA SER A 143 -5.36 -13.13 -10.42
C SER A 143 -4.74 -14.20 -11.33
N LYS A 144 -3.41 -14.34 -11.38
CA LYS A 144 -2.77 -15.46 -12.08
C LYS A 144 -2.77 -16.73 -11.23
N LEU A 145 -2.65 -16.60 -9.90
CA LEU A 145 -2.73 -17.73 -8.97
C LEU A 145 -4.10 -18.43 -9.07
N ASP A 146 -5.16 -17.62 -9.16
CA ASP A 146 -6.55 -18.08 -9.32
C ASP A 146 -6.81 -18.84 -10.63
N LYS A 147 -6.11 -18.50 -11.72
CA LYS A 147 -6.25 -19.14 -13.04
C LYS A 147 -5.47 -20.45 -13.20
N THR A 148 -4.63 -20.78 -12.21
CA THR A 148 -3.73 -21.95 -12.23
C THR A 148 -4.06 -22.95 -11.13
N SER A 149 -5.10 -22.66 -10.34
CA SER A 149 -5.73 -23.57 -9.38
C SER A 149 -6.93 -24.18 -10.07
#